data_AF-A0A6C1TX52-F1
#
_entry.id   AF-A0A6C1TX52-F1
#
_cell.length_a   1.000
_cell.length_b   1.000
_cell.length_c   1.000
_cell.angle_alpha   90.00
_cell.angle_beta   90.00
_cell.angle_gamma   90.00
#
_symmetry.space_group_name_H-M   'P 1'
#
loop_
_entity.id
_entity.type
_entity.pdbx_description
1 polymer ?
#
loop_
_entity_poly.entity_id
_entity_poly.type
_entity_poly.pdbx_seq_one_letter_code
_entity_poly.pdbx_strand_id
1 'polypeptide(L)'
;MGNPLGSVDREAPMNCTSTDSDVTIQKTHETHTMWTQGQGPSEVTPSGVPAGYARSAEGAMIAGWNSTALVFRGGEISGPAVRETVTGPGVQELADDLTATPPGEDTNSIYRLAPAAYRITDCSPEQVVGEFALVDLVDDQGNPENPQWTVVRVSMIWENGDWKHQLGQATQPAETVVRDLSGWTTWQS
;
A
#
# COMPACT_ATOMS: atom_id res chain seq x y z
N MET A 1 11.90 -0.58 12.57
CA MET A 1 10.43 -0.69 12.56
C MET A 1 9.86 0.71 12.44
N GLY A 2 8.73 0.91 11.76
CA GLY A 2 8.10 2.22 11.66
C GLY A 2 7.42 2.65 12.97
N ASN A 3 7.05 3.93 13.05
CA ASN A 3 6.48 4.55 14.25
C ASN A 3 5.11 5.17 13.94
N PRO A 4 4.02 4.74 14.63
CA PRO A 4 2.72 5.39 14.51
C PRO A 4 2.79 6.89 14.80
N LEU A 5 2.08 7.69 14.00
CA LEU A 5 2.09 9.15 14.10
C LEU A 5 0.88 9.73 14.84
N GLY A 6 -0.14 8.91 15.08
CA GLY A 6 -1.37 9.33 15.74
C GLY A 6 -2.27 8.15 16.07
N SER A 7 -3.48 8.48 16.53
CA SER A 7 -4.54 7.53 16.80
C SER A 7 -5.57 7.54 15.68
N VAL A 8 -6.08 6.36 15.35
CA VAL A 8 -7.09 6.19 14.32
C VAL A 8 -8.44 5.88 14.95
N ASP A 9 -9.50 6.56 14.49
CA ASP A 9 -10.87 6.15 14.77
C ASP A 9 -11.30 5.05 13.78
N ARG A 10 -11.21 3.79 14.24
CA ARG A 10 -11.57 2.60 13.44
C ARG A 10 -13.07 2.29 13.45
N GLU A 11 -13.83 2.95 14.31
CA GLU A 11 -15.29 2.75 14.43
C GLU A 11 -16.09 3.76 13.62
N ALA A 12 -15.42 4.81 13.11
CA ALA A 12 -16.00 5.78 12.21
C ALA A 12 -16.68 5.10 10.99
N PRO A 13 -17.83 5.62 10.53
CA PRO A 13 -18.45 5.17 9.28
C PRO A 13 -17.49 5.30 8.10
N MET A 14 -17.63 4.40 7.12
CA MET A 14 -16.80 4.43 5.91
C MET A 14 -16.83 5.81 5.24
N ASN A 15 -15.64 6.36 5.00
CA ASN A 15 -15.47 7.59 4.23
C ASN A 15 -14.83 7.31 2.87
N CYS A 16 -15.57 7.50 1.78
CA CYS A 16 -15.08 7.35 0.41
C CYS A 16 -14.42 8.59 -0.18
N THR A 17 -14.43 9.71 0.55
CA THR A 17 -13.78 10.94 0.10
C THR A 17 -12.30 10.87 0.43
N SER A 18 -11.47 11.11 -0.58
CA SER A 18 -10.04 11.35 -0.42
C SER A 18 -9.84 12.51 0.55
N THR A 19 -9.06 12.29 1.60
CA THR A 19 -8.59 13.38 2.46
C THR A 19 -7.18 13.77 2.04
N ASP A 20 -6.88 15.06 2.10
CA ASP A 20 -5.56 15.61 1.78
C ASP A 20 -4.68 15.45 3.04
N SER A 21 -4.41 14.21 3.42
CA SER A 21 -3.70 13.92 4.67
C SER A 21 -2.19 14.09 4.47
N ASP A 22 -1.54 14.75 5.42
CA ASP A 22 -0.08 14.83 5.46
C ASP A 22 0.54 13.43 5.64
N VAL A 23 1.06 12.88 4.55
CA VAL A 23 1.75 11.59 4.58
C VAL A 23 3.24 11.75 4.90
N THR A 24 3.67 11.04 5.93
CA THR A 24 5.08 10.84 6.24
C THR A 24 5.54 9.49 5.69
N ILE A 25 6.61 9.51 4.89
CA ILE A 25 7.30 8.29 4.47
C ILE A 25 8.31 7.89 5.55
N GLN A 26 8.23 6.64 6.02
CA GLN A 26 9.23 6.05 6.91
C GLN A 26 9.85 4.82 6.27
N LYS A 27 11.06 4.47 6.69
CA LYS A 27 11.68 3.19 6.35
C LYS A 27 11.29 2.11 7.35
N THR A 28 10.60 1.09 6.88
CA THR A 28 10.26 -0.10 7.68
C THR A 28 10.78 -1.32 6.93
N HIS A 29 11.70 -2.09 7.54
CA HIS A 29 12.39 -3.22 6.87
C HIS A 29 13.08 -2.80 5.55
N GLU A 30 13.70 -1.62 5.55
CA GLU A 30 14.38 -1.00 4.40
C GLU A 30 13.49 -0.70 3.17
N THR A 31 12.15 -0.79 3.30
CA THR A 31 11.20 -0.33 2.28
C THR A 31 10.45 0.92 2.76
N HIS A 32 9.93 1.70 1.81
CA HIS A 32 9.15 2.90 2.10
C HIS A 32 7.71 2.54 2.47
N THR A 33 7.35 2.80 3.73
CA THR A 33 5.97 2.72 4.22
C THR A 33 5.42 4.11 4.48
N MET A 34 4.11 4.24 4.37
CA MET A 34 3.35 5.48 4.48
C MET A 34 2.63 5.55 5.82
N TRP A 35 2.68 6.72 6.45
CA TRP A 35 2.15 6.97 7.78
C TRP A 35 1.46 8.31 7.84
N THR A 36 0.31 8.36 8.50
CA THR A 36 -0.45 9.60 8.73
C THR A 36 -0.91 9.66 10.18
N GLN A 37 -1.30 10.85 10.64
CA GLN A 37 -1.88 11.01 11.97
C GLN A 37 -3.31 10.45 12.06
N GLY A 38 -4.10 10.52 10.99
CA GLY A 38 -5.54 10.24 11.01
C GLY A 38 -6.00 8.99 10.23
N GLN A 39 -5.25 8.56 9.22
CA GLN A 39 -5.60 7.39 8.39
C GLN A 39 -4.83 6.13 8.78
N GLY A 40 -3.84 6.26 9.66
CA GLY A 40 -2.97 5.19 10.12
C GLY A 40 -1.66 5.09 9.33
N PRO A 41 -0.83 4.08 9.64
CA PRO A 41 -1.04 3.04 10.66
C PRO A 41 -1.02 3.61 12.10
N SER A 42 -1.91 3.12 12.97
CA SER A 42 -1.90 3.48 14.40
C SER A 42 -1.04 2.55 15.25
N GLU A 43 -0.65 1.39 14.73
CA GLU A 43 0.14 0.40 15.46
C GLU A 43 1.06 -0.41 14.53
N VAL A 44 1.96 -1.17 15.14
CA VAL A 44 2.82 -2.14 14.47
C VAL A 44 2.66 -3.47 15.18
N THR A 45 2.37 -4.53 14.41
CA THR A 45 2.23 -5.89 14.95
C THR A 45 3.55 -6.36 15.58
N PRO A 46 3.54 -7.41 16.42
CA PRO A 46 4.78 -8.00 16.95
C PRO A 46 5.76 -8.47 15.87
N SER A 47 5.26 -8.79 14.67
CA SER A 47 6.04 -9.17 13.50
C SER A 47 6.60 -7.97 12.70
N GLY A 48 6.35 -6.74 13.15
CA GLY A 48 6.88 -5.53 12.53
C GLY A 48 6.07 -5.04 11.33
N VAL A 49 4.79 -5.45 11.20
CA VAL A 49 3.90 -5.07 10.11
C VAL A 49 3.00 -3.90 10.56
N PRO A 50 2.89 -2.80 9.80
CA PRO A 50 2.02 -1.69 10.18
C PRO A 50 0.53 -2.05 10.04
N ALA A 51 -0.27 -1.70 11.05
CA ALA A 51 -1.68 -2.06 11.16
C ALA A 51 -2.49 -0.93 11.82
N GLY A 52 -3.81 -1.13 11.90
CA GLY A 52 -4.74 -0.19 12.54
C GLY A 52 -5.00 1.03 11.66
N TYR A 53 -5.49 0.80 10.44
CA TYR A 53 -5.83 1.86 9.49
C TYR A 53 -7.26 2.35 9.68
N ALA A 54 -7.52 3.59 9.29
CA ALA A 54 -8.87 4.15 9.37
C ALA A 54 -9.80 3.44 8.39
N ARG A 55 -11.07 3.27 8.75
CA ARG A 55 -12.09 2.76 7.83
C ARG A 55 -12.49 3.83 6.82
N SER A 56 -11.58 4.15 5.91
CA SER A 56 -11.72 5.17 4.86
C SER A 56 -11.03 4.70 3.58
N ALA A 57 -11.35 5.37 2.46
CA ALA A 57 -10.70 5.10 1.19
C ALA A 57 -9.20 5.43 1.22
N GLU A 58 -8.80 6.55 1.84
CA GLU A 58 -7.38 6.88 1.97
C GLU A 58 -6.64 5.88 2.89
N GLY A 59 -7.25 5.49 4.02
CA GLY A 59 -6.72 4.47 4.91
C GLY A 59 -6.52 3.13 4.19
N ALA A 60 -7.46 2.75 3.31
CA ALA A 60 -7.32 1.58 2.46
C ALA A 60 -6.13 1.68 1.50
N MET A 61 -5.91 2.84 0.88
CA MET A 61 -4.77 3.05 -0.02
C MET A 61 -3.43 3.04 0.73
N ILE A 62 -3.35 3.67 1.90
CA ILE A 62 -2.13 3.61 2.73
C ILE A 62 -1.84 2.15 3.15
N ALA A 63 -2.86 1.41 3.59
CA ALA A 63 -2.74 0.00 3.93
C ALA A 63 -2.30 -0.86 2.74
N GLY A 64 -2.89 -0.62 1.57
CA GLY A 64 -2.59 -1.33 0.33
C GLY A 64 -1.15 -1.13 -0.13
N TRP A 65 -0.64 0.11 -0.04
CA TRP A 65 0.77 0.37 -0.31
C TRP A 65 1.68 -0.32 0.69
N ASN A 66 1.43 -0.17 2.00
CA ASN A 66 2.27 -0.78 3.03
C ASN A 66 2.30 -2.31 2.93
N SER A 67 1.16 -2.94 2.64
CA SER A 67 1.07 -4.37 2.33
C SER A 67 1.95 -4.73 1.12
N THR A 68 1.76 -4.04 -0.01
CA THR A 68 2.51 -4.28 -1.25
C THR A 68 4.02 -4.11 -1.04
N ALA A 69 4.43 -3.02 -0.38
CA ALA A 69 5.82 -2.69 -0.12
C ALA A 69 6.52 -3.78 0.70
N LEU A 70 5.85 -4.35 1.72
CA LEU A 70 6.43 -5.37 2.58
C LEU A 70 6.38 -6.78 1.98
N VAL A 71 5.30 -7.13 1.26
CA VAL A 71 5.21 -8.43 0.56
C VAL A 71 6.27 -8.52 -0.53
N PHE A 72 6.45 -7.47 -1.34
CA PHE A 72 7.42 -7.46 -2.44
C PHE A 72 8.82 -7.02 -2.03
N ARG A 73 9.04 -6.62 -0.77
CA ARG A 73 10.39 -6.42 -0.23
C ARG A 73 11.22 -7.70 -0.29
N GLY A 74 10.58 -8.85 -0.15
CA GLY A 74 11.27 -10.13 0.02
C GLY A 74 11.77 -10.32 1.45
N GLY A 75 12.63 -11.32 1.67
CA GLY A 75 13.21 -11.62 2.97
C GLY A 75 12.19 -12.07 4.03
N GLU A 76 12.64 -12.09 5.29
CA GLU A 76 11.89 -12.66 6.42
C GLU A 76 10.56 -11.96 6.70
N ILE A 77 10.38 -10.71 6.25
CA ILE A 77 9.14 -9.95 6.45
C ILE A 77 8.01 -10.38 5.52
N SER A 78 8.29 -11.07 4.42
CA SER A 78 7.28 -11.39 3.40
C SER A 78 6.17 -12.31 3.93
N GLY A 79 6.53 -13.37 4.65
CA GLY A 79 5.56 -14.29 5.26
C GLY A 79 4.65 -13.61 6.28
N PRO A 80 5.20 -12.89 7.27
CA PRO A 80 4.40 -12.08 8.19
C PRO A 80 3.55 -11.02 7.49
N ALA A 81 4.08 -10.31 6.48
CA ALA A 81 3.31 -9.31 5.74
C ALA A 81 2.10 -9.93 5.05
N VAL A 82 2.25 -11.09 4.40
CA VAL A 82 1.12 -11.83 3.82
C VAL A 82 0.13 -12.23 4.90
N ARG A 83 0.59 -12.82 6.01
CA ARG A 83 -0.27 -13.27 7.11
C ARG A 83 -1.14 -12.15 7.69
N GLU A 84 -0.54 -10.98 7.90
CA GLU A 84 -1.17 -9.87 8.60
C GLU A 84 -2.02 -8.98 7.67
N THR A 85 -1.65 -8.87 6.37
CA THR A 85 -2.23 -7.84 5.49
C THR A 85 -2.99 -8.37 4.29
N VAL A 86 -2.89 -9.65 3.94
CA VAL A 86 -3.52 -10.22 2.74
C VAL A 86 -4.73 -11.06 3.14
N THR A 87 -5.76 -11.09 2.29
CA THR A 87 -6.93 -11.97 2.45
C THR A 87 -7.22 -12.73 1.15
N GLY A 88 -7.89 -13.87 1.27
CA GLY A 88 -8.28 -14.72 0.15
C GLY A 88 -7.85 -16.19 0.29
N PRO A 89 -8.22 -17.04 -0.68
CA PRO A 89 -7.85 -18.45 -0.68
C PRO A 89 -6.34 -18.65 -0.70
N GLY A 90 -5.84 -19.62 0.09
CA GLY A 90 -4.41 -19.99 0.09
C GLY A 90 -3.47 -19.02 0.80
N VAL A 91 -3.96 -17.93 1.38
CA VAL A 91 -3.12 -16.93 2.07
C VAL A 91 -2.32 -17.54 3.23
N GLN A 92 -2.91 -18.47 4.00
CA GLN A 92 -2.20 -19.13 5.09
C GLN A 92 -1.03 -19.99 4.58
N GLU A 93 -1.27 -20.79 3.55
CA GLU A 93 -0.23 -21.61 2.91
C GLU A 93 0.88 -20.73 2.32
N LEU A 94 0.51 -19.66 1.60
CA LEU A 94 1.48 -18.70 1.08
C LEU A 94 2.31 -18.03 2.19
N ALA A 95 1.67 -17.62 3.29
CA ALA A 95 2.36 -17.01 4.42
C ALA A 95 3.33 -18.01 5.09
N ASP A 96 2.91 -19.26 5.28
CA ASP A 96 3.72 -20.32 5.87
C ASP A 96 4.91 -20.66 4.96
N ASP A 97 4.70 -20.78 3.66
CA ASP A 97 5.75 -21.03 2.66
C ASP A 97 6.80 -19.92 2.64
N LEU A 98 6.36 -18.66 2.60
CA LEU A 98 7.26 -17.50 2.63
C LEU A 98 7.97 -17.33 3.98
N THR A 99 7.40 -17.86 5.06
CA THR A 99 8.06 -17.87 6.37
C THR A 99 9.12 -18.98 6.43
N ALA A 100 8.81 -20.16 5.89
CA ALA A 100 9.71 -21.31 5.89
C ALA A 100 10.86 -21.16 4.89
N THR A 101 10.58 -20.56 3.73
CA THR A 101 11.56 -20.28 2.66
C THR A 101 11.44 -18.83 2.21
N PRO A 102 12.03 -17.88 2.97
CA PRO A 102 11.97 -16.47 2.61
C PRO A 102 12.56 -16.21 1.22
N PRO A 103 11.87 -15.45 0.36
CA PRO A 103 12.40 -15.07 -0.94
C PRO A 103 13.64 -14.19 -0.77
N GLY A 104 14.46 -14.15 -1.82
CA GLY A 104 15.58 -13.21 -1.88
C GLY A 104 15.09 -11.78 -1.65
N GLU A 105 15.84 -11.06 -0.83
CA GLU A 105 15.61 -9.64 -0.59
C GLU A 105 15.77 -8.85 -1.89
N ASP A 106 14.76 -8.05 -2.26
CA ASP A 106 14.90 -7.11 -3.37
C ASP A 106 15.82 -5.96 -2.94
N THR A 107 17.10 -6.05 -3.24
CA THR A 107 18.09 -5.01 -2.92
C THR A 107 17.87 -3.72 -3.71
N ASN A 108 17.06 -3.75 -4.76
CA ASN A 108 16.61 -2.55 -5.48
C ASN A 108 15.35 -1.94 -4.86
N SER A 109 14.75 -2.55 -3.83
CA SER A 109 13.60 -1.98 -3.12
C SER A 109 13.88 -0.61 -2.49
N ILE A 110 15.14 -0.27 -2.24
CA ILE A 110 15.55 1.09 -1.82
C ILE A 110 15.22 2.17 -2.87
N TYR A 111 15.06 1.78 -4.14
CA TYR A 111 14.64 2.64 -5.24
C TYR A 111 13.13 2.58 -5.49
N ARG A 112 12.40 1.63 -4.86
CA ARG A 112 10.93 1.67 -4.86
C ARG A 112 10.48 2.81 -3.94
N LEU A 113 10.32 3.96 -4.56
CA LEU A 113 9.70 5.12 -3.94
C LEU A 113 8.25 4.76 -3.56
N ALA A 114 7.76 5.40 -2.50
CA ALA A 114 6.32 5.44 -2.28
C ALA A 114 5.62 6.02 -3.53
N PRO A 115 4.38 5.62 -3.82
CA PRO A 115 3.61 6.18 -4.93
C PRO A 115 3.63 7.70 -4.87
N ALA A 116 3.64 8.37 -6.01
CA ALA A 116 3.49 9.83 -6.06
C ALA A 116 2.06 10.27 -5.74
N ALA A 117 1.09 9.44 -6.13
CA ALA A 117 -0.32 9.72 -6.01
C ALA A 117 -1.15 8.44 -6.00
N TYR A 118 -2.43 8.59 -5.70
CA TYR A 118 -3.43 7.55 -5.83
C TYR A 118 -4.73 8.07 -6.42
N ARG A 119 -5.57 7.16 -6.92
CA ARG A 119 -6.97 7.46 -7.23
C ARG A 119 -7.88 6.31 -6.83
N ILE A 120 -9.07 6.64 -6.38
CA ILE A 120 -10.10 5.66 -6.02
C ILE A 120 -10.95 5.38 -7.27
N THR A 121 -11.06 4.12 -7.66
CA THR A 121 -11.87 3.71 -8.82
C THR A 121 -13.21 3.11 -8.41
N ASP A 122 -13.28 2.50 -7.23
CA ASP A 122 -14.51 1.99 -6.64
C ASP A 122 -14.42 2.08 -5.11
N CYS A 123 -15.53 2.42 -4.45
CA CYS A 123 -15.58 2.53 -3.00
C CYS A 123 -16.95 2.12 -2.45
N SER A 124 -16.91 1.22 -1.48
CA SER A 124 -18.05 0.73 -0.72
C SER A 124 -17.69 0.61 0.77
N PRO A 125 -18.66 0.37 1.66
CA PRO A 125 -18.39 0.16 3.08
C PRO A 125 -17.43 -0.99 3.42
N GLU A 126 -17.28 -1.96 2.52
CA GLU A 126 -16.52 -3.19 2.75
C GLU A 126 -15.31 -3.34 1.82
N GLN A 127 -15.27 -2.59 0.72
CA GLN A 127 -14.24 -2.73 -0.29
C GLN A 127 -13.87 -1.37 -0.90
N VAL A 128 -12.57 -1.17 -1.10
CA VAL A 128 -12.02 -0.05 -1.85
C VAL A 128 -11.13 -0.62 -2.95
N VAL A 129 -11.37 -0.18 -4.19
CA VAL A 129 -10.47 -0.45 -5.31
C VAL A 129 -9.87 0.88 -5.72
N GLY A 130 -8.55 0.92 -5.79
CA GLY A 130 -7.82 2.12 -6.17
C GLY A 130 -6.55 1.80 -6.91
N GLU A 131 -5.94 2.85 -7.42
CA GLU A 131 -4.74 2.78 -8.23
C GLU A 131 -3.66 3.67 -7.64
N PHE A 132 -2.42 3.21 -7.73
CA PHE A 132 -1.23 3.97 -7.40
C PHE A 132 -0.53 4.44 -8.66
N ALA A 133 0.00 5.66 -8.63
CA ALA A 133 0.97 6.16 -9.60
C ALA A 133 2.37 5.98 -9.03
N LEU A 134 3.07 4.92 -9.43
CA LEU A 134 4.43 4.61 -9.00
C LEU A 134 5.43 5.43 -9.80
N VAL A 135 6.40 6.06 -9.13
CA VAL A 135 7.41 6.90 -9.80
C VAL A 135 8.35 6.04 -10.63
N ASP A 136 8.41 6.32 -11.93
CA ASP A 136 9.47 5.80 -12.79
C ASP A 136 10.60 6.83 -12.89
N LEU A 137 11.84 6.40 -12.63
CA LEU A 137 13.01 7.30 -12.62
C LEU A 137 13.44 7.75 -14.03
N VAL A 138 13.00 7.04 -15.06
CA VAL A 138 13.26 7.31 -16.47
C VAL A 138 12.04 6.88 -17.29
N ASP A 139 11.87 7.50 -18.47
CA ASP A 139 10.87 7.06 -19.43
C ASP A 139 11.20 5.72 -20.14
N ASP A 140 10.34 5.28 -21.03
CA ASP A 140 10.52 4.08 -21.86
C ASP A 140 11.76 4.12 -22.77
N GLN A 141 12.37 5.30 -22.95
CA GLN A 141 13.57 5.56 -23.72
C GLN A 141 14.80 5.81 -22.83
N GLY A 142 14.65 5.74 -21.50
CA GLY A 142 15.71 5.99 -20.54
C GLY A 142 15.95 7.47 -20.24
N ASN A 143 15.03 8.36 -20.62
CA ASN A 143 15.15 9.80 -20.35
C ASN A 143 14.60 10.16 -18.96
N PRO A 144 15.42 10.74 -18.06
CA PRO A 144 14.96 11.17 -16.73
C PRO A 144 14.15 12.48 -16.73
N GLU A 145 14.11 13.23 -17.84
CA GLU A 145 13.42 14.53 -17.91
C GLU A 145 11.92 14.42 -18.23
N ASN A 146 11.46 13.23 -18.62
CA ASN A 146 10.06 12.97 -18.96
C ASN A 146 9.39 12.24 -17.81
N PRO A 147 8.64 12.93 -16.93
CA PRO A 147 7.98 12.26 -15.81
C PRO A 147 6.93 11.28 -16.34
N GLN A 148 6.98 10.05 -15.85
CA GLN A 148 5.98 9.03 -16.08
C GLN A 148 5.76 8.23 -14.80
N TRP A 149 4.59 7.61 -14.73
CA TRP A 149 4.25 6.76 -13.60
C TRP A 149 3.62 5.47 -14.05
N THR A 150 4.15 4.36 -13.56
CA THR A 150 3.52 3.05 -13.70
C THR A 150 2.28 2.99 -12.82
N VAL A 151 1.16 2.58 -13.41
CA VAL A 151 -0.11 2.44 -12.70
C VAL A 151 -0.27 1.02 -12.19
N VAL A 152 -0.52 0.88 -10.88
CA VAL A 152 -0.82 -0.41 -10.24
C VAL A 152 -2.15 -0.33 -9.52
N ARG A 153 -3.07 -1.26 -9.83
CA ARG A 153 -4.37 -1.36 -9.15
C ARG A 153 -4.32 -2.35 -7.99
N VAL A 154 -4.89 -1.93 -6.86
CA VAL A 154 -5.08 -2.74 -5.65
C VAL A 154 -6.56 -2.83 -5.27
N SER A 155 -6.92 -3.93 -4.61
CA SER A 155 -8.25 -4.14 -4.01
C SER A 155 -8.09 -4.41 -2.53
N MET A 156 -8.76 -3.62 -1.71
CA MET A 156 -8.69 -3.67 -0.26
C MET A 156 -10.07 -3.99 0.30
N ILE A 157 -10.16 -4.99 1.19
CA ILE A 157 -11.37 -5.37 1.90
C ILE A 157 -11.24 -5.02 3.38
N TRP A 158 -12.30 -4.49 3.98
CA TRP A 158 -12.38 -4.27 5.41
C TRP A 158 -12.73 -5.59 6.11
N GLU A 159 -11.77 -6.19 6.82
CA GLU A 159 -11.93 -7.47 7.49
C GLU A 159 -11.25 -7.46 8.86
N ASN A 160 -11.94 -7.96 9.87
CA ASN A 160 -11.42 -8.07 11.24
C ASN A 160 -10.92 -6.74 11.83
N GLY A 161 -11.57 -5.63 11.47
CA GLY A 161 -11.25 -4.29 11.99
C GLY A 161 -10.07 -3.60 11.32
N ASP A 162 -9.63 -4.09 10.16
CA ASP A 162 -8.57 -3.45 9.38
C ASP A 162 -8.72 -3.69 7.86
N TRP A 163 -7.91 -3.02 7.04
CA TRP A 163 -7.85 -3.25 5.60
C TRP A 163 -6.95 -4.44 5.23
N LYS A 164 -7.48 -5.37 4.45
CA LYS A 164 -6.78 -6.53 3.89
C LYS A 164 -6.70 -6.46 2.37
N HIS A 165 -5.52 -6.68 1.83
CA HIS A 165 -5.24 -6.67 0.40
C HIS A 165 -5.69 -8.00 -0.22
N GLN A 166 -6.51 -7.93 -1.27
CA GLN A 166 -6.79 -9.07 -2.14
C GLN A 166 -5.72 -9.18 -3.23
N LEU A 167 -4.53 -9.66 -2.85
CA LEU A 167 -3.35 -9.66 -3.71
C LEU A 167 -3.61 -10.39 -5.03
N GLY A 168 -3.32 -9.72 -6.15
CA GLY A 168 -3.47 -10.27 -7.50
C GLY A 168 -4.92 -10.51 -7.97
N GLN A 169 -5.93 -10.12 -7.18
CA GLN A 169 -7.34 -10.30 -7.55
C GLN A 169 -7.92 -9.11 -8.32
N ALA A 170 -7.29 -7.93 -8.24
CA ALA A 170 -7.72 -6.76 -9.00
C ALA A 170 -7.28 -6.87 -10.46
N THR A 171 -8.23 -6.78 -11.40
CA THR A 171 -7.92 -6.63 -12.83
C THR A 171 -7.13 -5.35 -13.04
N GLN A 172 -5.92 -5.47 -13.57
CA GLN A 172 -5.05 -4.32 -13.82
C GLN A 172 -5.66 -3.35 -14.86
N PRO A 173 -5.37 -2.05 -14.76
CA PRO A 173 -5.96 -1.06 -15.66
C PRO A 173 -5.45 -1.24 -17.09
N ALA A 174 -6.27 -0.83 -18.06
CA ALA A 174 -5.86 -0.83 -19.47
C ALA A 174 -4.74 0.18 -19.73
N GLU A 175 -4.75 1.30 -19.01
CA GLU A 175 -3.67 2.29 -18.99
C GLU A 175 -2.71 1.92 -17.86
N THR A 176 -1.54 1.41 -18.22
CA THR A 176 -0.51 0.96 -17.28
C THR A 176 0.56 2.01 -17.01
N VAL A 177 0.57 3.12 -17.74
CA VAL A 177 1.50 4.25 -17.58
C VAL A 177 0.74 5.55 -17.81
N VAL A 178 0.92 6.54 -16.92
CA VAL A 178 0.42 7.91 -17.09
C VAL A 178 1.58 8.90 -17.19
N ARG A 179 1.35 10.03 -17.86
CA ARG A 179 2.34 11.12 -18.05
C ARG A 179 1.94 12.42 -17.35
N ASP A 180 0.79 12.44 -16.71
CA ASP A 180 0.35 13.51 -15.82
C ASP A 180 -0.54 12.93 -14.70
N LEU A 181 -0.65 13.68 -13.60
CA LEU A 181 -1.41 13.28 -12.41
C LEU A 181 -2.74 14.04 -12.29
N SER A 182 -3.28 14.56 -13.40
CA SER A 182 -4.57 15.25 -13.37
C SER A 182 -5.68 14.26 -12.96
N GLY A 183 -6.45 14.60 -11.93
CA GLY A 183 -7.48 13.72 -11.38
C GLY A 183 -6.97 12.65 -10.41
N TRP A 184 -5.69 12.70 -10.03
CA TRP A 184 -5.12 11.90 -8.95
C TRP A 184 -5.04 12.74 -7.66
N THR A 185 -5.07 12.07 -6.51
CA THR A 185 -4.73 12.68 -5.22
C THR A 185 -3.24 12.49 -4.95
N THR A 186 -2.48 13.58 -4.84
CA THR A 186 -1.08 13.56 -4.42
C THR A 186 -0.98 13.52 -2.89
N TRP A 187 0.08 12.90 -2.37
CA TRP A 187 0.28 12.75 -0.91
C TRP A 187 0.85 13.99 -0.21
N GLN A 188 1.33 14.94 -1.00
CA GLN A 188 1.80 16.25 -0.57
C GLN A 188 1.06 17.28 -1.41
N SER A 189 0.39 18.22 -0.76
CA SER A 189 -0.18 19.43 -1.36
C SER A 189 0.66 20.66 -1.01
#